data_AF-A0A383ATK3-F1
#
_entry.id   AF-A0A383ATK3-F1
#
_cell.length_a   1.000
_cell.length_b   1.000
_cell.length_c   1.000
_cell.angle_alpha   90.00
_cell.angle_beta   90.00
_cell.angle_gamma   90.00
#
_symmetry.space_group_name_H-M   'P 1'
#
loop_
_entity.id
_entity.type
_entity.pdbx_description
1 polymer ?
#
loop_
_entity_poly.entity_id
_entity_poly.type
_entity_poly.pdbx_seq_one_letter_code
_entity_poly.pdbx_strand_id
1 'polypeptide(L)'
;HRLTEGPWAVRRVVGLDESEGVVYIMANAREPQEDPYYQHLYRVNLDGSGVQLLDPGNFDHRVQVGESNRFFVGNYSRVNTVPSSVVIDANGRKILDLEEADFSQLLTAGYQFPEPYSVKAADRITDLYGVMYKPFDFDPTKQYPIIEFVYPGPQTESVSKSFSTNRYETALAQFGFVVVTVGNRGGHPARSKWYHNYGYGNLRDYGLADKKVAIEQLADRHDFIDRDRVGIYGHSGGGFMSTAAMLVYP
;
A
#
# COMPACT_ATOMS: atom_id res chain seq x y z
N HIS A 1 27.89 -9.01 -12.27
CA HIS A 1 26.91 -10.08 -12.50
C HIS A 1 25.51 -9.58 -12.13
N ARG A 2 24.46 -10.02 -12.82
CA ARG A 2 23.07 -9.71 -12.46
C ARG A 2 22.65 -10.65 -11.33
N LEU A 3 22.20 -10.10 -10.20
CA LEU A 3 21.80 -10.91 -9.03
C LEU A 3 20.32 -11.33 -9.05
N THR A 4 19.46 -10.50 -9.64
CA THR A 4 18.00 -10.72 -9.62
C THR A 4 17.40 -10.39 -10.98
N GLU A 5 16.32 -11.07 -11.33
CA GLU A 5 15.56 -10.85 -12.57
C GLU A 5 14.08 -11.20 -12.37
N GLY A 6 13.22 -10.60 -13.20
CA GLY A 6 11.78 -10.87 -13.22
C GLY A 6 10.93 -9.59 -13.08
N PRO A 7 9.60 -9.72 -13.12
CA PRO A 7 8.66 -8.60 -13.09
C PRO A 7 8.40 -8.09 -11.66
N TRP A 8 9.45 -7.89 -10.86
CA TRP A 8 9.40 -7.47 -9.47
C TRP A 8 10.52 -6.46 -9.17
N ALA A 9 10.38 -5.67 -8.10
CA ALA A 9 11.24 -4.51 -7.86
C ALA A 9 12.04 -4.64 -6.55
N VAL A 10 13.36 -4.69 -6.66
CA VAL A 10 14.26 -4.53 -5.51
C VAL A 10 14.18 -3.10 -5.01
N ARG A 11 13.98 -2.91 -3.70
CA ARG A 11 13.83 -1.59 -3.06
C ARG A 11 15.10 -1.14 -2.36
N ARG A 12 15.76 -2.06 -1.65
CA ARG A 12 17.02 -1.78 -0.95
C ARG A 12 17.74 -3.07 -0.60
N VAL A 13 19.07 -2.99 -0.52
CA VAL A 13 19.91 -3.97 0.17
C VAL A 13 19.83 -3.67 1.66
N VAL A 14 19.66 -4.69 2.49
CA VAL A 14 19.56 -4.55 3.95
C VAL A 14 20.67 -5.26 4.70
N GLY A 15 21.36 -6.20 4.08
CA GLY A 15 22.53 -6.89 4.66
C GLY A 15 23.36 -7.60 3.60
N LEU A 16 24.61 -7.88 3.93
CA LEU A 16 25.57 -8.60 3.10
C LEU A 16 26.40 -9.52 4.01
N ASP A 17 26.38 -10.81 3.72
CA ASP A 17 27.25 -11.80 4.34
C ASP A 17 28.27 -12.27 3.30
N GLU A 18 29.46 -11.68 3.32
CA GLU A 18 30.52 -11.99 2.36
C GLU A 18 31.10 -13.39 2.58
N SER A 19 31.14 -13.87 3.84
CA SER A 19 31.61 -15.21 4.17
C SER A 19 30.74 -16.31 3.56
N GLU A 20 29.43 -16.12 3.60
CA GLU A 20 28.46 -17.05 3.02
C GLU A 20 28.14 -16.73 1.55
N GLY A 21 28.63 -15.60 1.03
CA GLY A 21 28.38 -15.15 -0.35
C GLY A 21 26.92 -14.81 -0.60
N VAL A 22 26.28 -14.08 0.31
CA VAL A 22 24.82 -13.83 0.32
C VAL A 22 24.50 -12.36 0.52
N VAL A 23 23.50 -11.85 -0.19
CA VAL A 23 22.90 -10.53 0.04
C VAL A 23 21.45 -10.67 0.48
N TYR A 24 21.04 -9.81 1.43
CA TYR A 24 19.65 -9.70 1.88
C TYR A 24 19.04 -8.42 1.30
N ILE A 25 17.85 -8.54 0.71
CA ILE A 25 17.18 -7.44 0.00
C ILE A 25 15.71 -7.33 0.42
N MET A 26 15.20 -6.10 0.45
CA MET A 26 13.75 -5.87 0.47
C MET A 26 13.27 -5.68 -0.97
N ALA A 27 12.18 -6.35 -1.33
CA ALA A 27 11.59 -6.23 -2.66
C ALA A 27 10.05 -6.29 -2.63
N ASN A 28 9.45 -5.95 -3.77
CA ASN A 28 7.99 -5.87 -3.97
C ASN A 28 7.55 -6.71 -5.16
N ALA A 29 6.29 -7.16 -5.16
CA ALA A 29 5.59 -7.75 -6.31
C ALA A 29 6.16 -9.07 -6.86
N ARG A 30 6.96 -9.80 -6.07
CA ARG A 30 7.48 -11.12 -6.47
C ARG A 30 6.50 -12.24 -6.11
N GLU A 31 5.86 -12.19 -4.95
CA GLU A 31 4.89 -13.22 -4.55
C GLU A 31 3.53 -12.98 -5.21
N PRO A 32 2.80 -14.06 -5.56
CA PRO A 32 1.51 -13.95 -6.23
C PRO A 32 0.36 -13.69 -5.23
N GLN A 33 -0.77 -13.20 -5.74
CA GLN A 33 -2.04 -13.08 -4.99
C GLN A 33 -1.99 -12.16 -3.77
N GLU A 34 -1.13 -11.15 -3.81
CA GLU A 34 -1.01 -10.11 -2.79
C GLU A 34 -0.99 -8.71 -3.41
N ASP A 35 -1.07 -7.69 -2.56
CA ASP A 35 -0.87 -6.31 -3.00
C ASP A 35 0.59 -6.15 -3.46
N PRO A 36 0.85 -5.70 -4.71
CA PRO A 36 2.21 -5.61 -5.25
C PRO A 36 3.10 -4.60 -4.52
N TYR A 37 2.55 -3.79 -3.62
CA TYR A 37 3.29 -2.85 -2.80
C TYR A 37 3.73 -3.44 -1.45
N TYR A 38 3.31 -4.66 -1.10
CA TYR A 38 3.83 -5.35 0.09
C TYR A 38 5.31 -5.67 -0.09
N GLN A 39 6.09 -5.24 0.90
CA GLN A 39 7.52 -5.48 0.93
C GLN A 39 7.81 -6.82 1.60
N HIS A 40 8.75 -7.56 1.03
CA HIS A 40 9.25 -8.84 1.55
C HIS A 40 10.77 -8.85 1.63
N LEU A 41 11.30 -9.60 2.60
CA LEU A 41 12.70 -9.88 2.78
C LEU A 41 13.11 -11.13 1.99
N TYR A 42 14.16 -10.98 1.20
CA TYR A 42 14.74 -12.07 0.43
C TYR A 42 16.22 -12.26 0.75
N ARG A 43 16.65 -13.52 0.67
CA ARG A 43 18.04 -13.95 0.61
C ARG A 43 18.39 -14.28 -0.83
N VAL A 44 19.54 -13.82 -1.33
CA VAL A 44 20.04 -14.10 -2.68
C VAL A 44 21.54 -14.40 -2.64
N ASN A 45 22.01 -15.43 -3.33
CA ASN A 45 23.44 -15.69 -3.44
C ASN A 45 24.11 -14.63 -4.34
N LEU A 46 25.38 -14.30 -4.10
CA LEU A 46 26.13 -13.29 -4.88
C LEU A 46 26.41 -13.71 -6.34
N ASP A 47 26.14 -14.96 -6.70
CA ASP A 47 26.12 -15.43 -8.08
C ASP A 47 24.75 -15.22 -8.79
N GLY A 48 23.73 -14.77 -8.05
CA GLY A 48 22.37 -14.54 -8.51
C GLY A 48 21.42 -15.74 -8.38
N SER A 49 21.90 -16.86 -7.86
CA SER A 49 21.07 -18.04 -7.59
C SER A 49 20.35 -17.96 -6.23
N GLY A 50 19.43 -18.89 -5.97
CA GLY A 50 18.91 -19.12 -4.63
C GLY A 50 18.06 -17.98 -4.04
N VAL A 51 17.31 -17.24 -4.87
CA VAL A 51 16.36 -16.22 -4.38
C VAL A 51 15.30 -16.89 -3.50
N GLN A 52 15.38 -16.66 -2.18
CA GLN A 52 14.54 -17.26 -1.16
C GLN A 52 13.78 -16.18 -0.38
N LEU A 53 12.47 -16.36 -0.22
CA LEU A 53 11.63 -15.55 0.67
C LEU A 53 11.88 -15.92 2.14
N LEU A 54 12.11 -14.92 2.99
CA LEU A 54 12.42 -15.12 4.41
C LEU A 54 11.25 -14.81 5.35
N ASP A 55 10.28 -14.01 4.92
CA ASP A 55 9.14 -13.56 5.71
C ASP A 55 7.81 -13.85 4.99
N PRO A 56 7.44 -15.14 4.83
CA PRO A 56 6.24 -15.51 4.09
C PRO A 56 4.96 -15.02 4.79
N GLY A 57 3.94 -14.77 3.97
CA GLY A 57 2.63 -14.34 4.42
C GLY A 57 2.15 -13.14 3.62
N ASN A 58 0.85 -12.92 3.57
CA ASN A 58 0.26 -11.82 2.80
C ASN A 58 0.26 -10.54 3.66
N PHE A 59 1.41 -9.93 3.92
CA PHE A 59 1.54 -8.73 4.76
C PHE A 59 2.58 -7.76 4.18
N ASP A 60 2.50 -6.49 4.57
CA ASP A 60 3.61 -5.56 4.35
C ASP A 60 4.66 -5.74 5.45
N HIS A 61 5.90 -6.08 5.08
CA HIS A 61 6.99 -6.31 6.04
C HIS A 61 7.98 -5.17 6.08
N ARG A 62 8.39 -4.80 7.30
CA ARG A 62 9.53 -3.92 7.56
C ARG A 62 10.54 -4.67 8.40
N VAL A 63 11.76 -4.73 7.88
CA VAL A 63 12.85 -5.46 8.53
C VAL A 63 13.96 -4.52 8.98
N GLN A 64 14.42 -4.74 10.20
CA GLN A 64 15.68 -4.25 10.75
C GLN A 64 16.64 -5.43 10.89
N VAL A 65 17.85 -5.26 10.36
CA VAL A 65 18.88 -6.29 10.36
C VAL A 65 19.77 -6.12 11.59
N GLY A 66 20.08 -7.21 12.28
CA GLY A 66 21.08 -7.20 13.36
C GLY A 66 22.50 -7.07 12.80
N GLU A 67 23.44 -6.57 13.61
CA GLU A 67 24.81 -6.25 13.18
C GLU A 67 25.57 -7.41 12.52
N SER A 68 25.26 -8.65 12.92
CA SER A 68 25.89 -9.86 12.38
C SER A 68 25.21 -10.41 11.12
N ASN A 69 24.13 -9.80 10.63
CA ASN A 69 23.28 -10.34 9.56
C ASN A 69 22.70 -11.74 9.81
N ARG A 70 22.77 -12.24 11.05
CA ARG A 70 22.26 -13.57 11.44
C ARG A 70 20.80 -13.58 11.87
N PHE A 71 20.31 -12.45 12.36
CA PHE A 71 18.96 -12.29 12.89
C PHE A 71 18.36 -10.97 12.41
N PHE A 72 17.05 -10.98 12.24
CA PHE A 72 16.27 -9.90 11.67
C PHE A 72 15.04 -9.69 12.56
N VAL A 73 14.76 -8.43 12.90
CA VAL A 73 13.50 -8.04 13.51
C VAL A 73 12.54 -7.67 12.38
N GLY A 74 11.50 -8.47 12.20
CA GLY A 74 10.44 -8.23 11.23
C GLY A 74 9.21 -7.66 11.92
N ASN A 75 8.76 -6.48 11.49
CA ASN A 75 7.45 -5.92 11.82
C ASN A 75 6.55 -6.13 10.61
N TYR A 76 5.34 -6.64 10.80
CA TYR A 76 4.43 -6.86 9.68
C TYR A 76 2.99 -6.58 10.05
N SER A 77 2.25 -6.07 9.08
CA SER A 77 0.81 -5.87 9.15
C SER A 77 0.26 -5.62 7.75
N ARG A 78 -1.05 -5.73 7.60
CA ARG A 78 -1.78 -5.00 6.58
C ARG A 78 -2.49 -3.84 7.24
N VAL A 79 -3.00 -2.92 6.43
CA VAL A 79 -3.88 -1.85 6.92
C VAL A 79 -5.10 -2.37 7.70
N ASN A 80 -5.50 -3.63 7.43
CA ASN A 80 -6.65 -4.31 8.03
C ASN A 80 -6.27 -5.46 8.99
N THR A 81 -5.07 -5.46 9.55
CA THR A 81 -4.67 -6.43 10.59
C THR A 81 -4.01 -5.74 11.77
N VAL A 82 -3.98 -6.44 12.90
CA VAL A 82 -3.18 -6.05 14.06
C VAL A 82 -1.70 -6.17 13.70
N PRO A 83 -0.86 -5.17 14.02
CA PRO A 83 0.59 -5.28 13.84
C PRO A 83 1.24 -6.26 14.79
N SER A 84 2.15 -7.06 14.24
CA SER A 84 2.94 -8.02 15.03
C SER A 84 4.42 -7.90 14.66
N SER A 85 5.27 -8.31 15.59
CA SER A 85 6.73 -8.29 15.46
C SER A 85 7.33 -9.65 15.81
N VAL A 86 8.34 -10.07 15.06
CA VAL A 86 9.03 -11.36 15.22
C VAL A 86 10.54 -11.20 15.05
N VAL A 87 11.30 -12.12 15.64
CA VAL A 87 12.69 -12.36 15.24
C VAL A 87 12.74 -13.56 14.30
N ILE A 88 13.34 -13.39 13.13
CA ILE A 88 13.68 -14.47 12.21
C ILE A 88 15.20 -14.58 12.06
N ASP A 89 15.71 -15.77 11.75
CA ASP A 89 17.12 -15.96 11.39
C ASP A 89 17.38 -15.73 9.89
N ALA A 90 18.66 -15.74 9.51
CA ALA A 90 19.16 -15.61 8.14
C ALA A 90 18.60 -16.63 7.13
N ASN A 91 17.98 -17.71 7.60
CA ASN A 91 17.35 -18.71 6.76
C ASN A 91 15.81 -18.58 6.72
N GLY A 92 15.26 -17.54 7.38
CA GLY A 92 13.82 -17.27 7.43
C GLY A 92 13.08 -18.06 8.51
N ARG A 93 13.78 -18.76 9.40
CA ARG A 93 13.13 -19.46 10.50
C ARG A 93 12.75 -18.47 11.58
N LYS A 94 11.47 -18.45 11.96
CA LYS A 94 11.00 -17.71 13.14
C LYS A 94 11.63 -18.26 14.40
N ILE A 95 12.34 -17.40 15.13
CA ILE A 95 13.02 -17.71 16.38
C ILE A 95 12.09 -17.46 17.57
N LEU A 96 11.41 -16.31 17.56
CA LEU A 96 10.44 -15.94 18.59
C LEU A 96 9.48 -14.85 18.11
N ASP A 97 8.28 -14.85 18.68
CA ASP A 97 7.34 -13.73 18.61
C ASP A 97 7.80 -12.66 19.61
N LEU A 98 7.94 -11.41 19.15
CA LEU A 98 8.38 -10.29 20.00
C LEU A 98 7.19 -9.63 20.69
N GLU A 99 6.20 -9.21 19.89
CA GLU A 99 5.06 -8.44 20.38
C GLU A 99 3.93 -8.48 19.35
N GLU A 100 2.70 -8.40 19.82
CA GLU A 100 1.51 -8.11 19.00
C GLU A 100 0.78 -6.93 19.64
N ALA A 101 0.37 -5.95 18.82
CA ALA A 101 -0.28 -4.76 19.34
C ALA A 101 -1.64 -5.11 19.98
N ASP A 102 -1.93 -4.60 21.17
CA ASP A 102 -3.23 -4.78 21.81
C ASP A 102 -4.26 -3.76 21.30
N PHE A 103 -5.27 -4.24 20.56
CA PHE A 103 -6.36 -3.42 20.02
C PHE A 103 -7.64 -3.49 20.87
N SER A 104 -7.61 -4.15 22.04
CA SER A 104 -8.79 -4.35 22.90
C SER A 104 -9.56 -3.05 23.20
N GLN A 105 -8.85 -1.96 23.52
CA GLN A 105 -9.46 -0.66 23.79
C GLN A 105 -10.03 0.01 22.52
N LEU A 106 -9.35 -0.14 21.37
CA LEU A 106 -9.85 0.37 20.09
C LEU A 106 -11.15 -0.34 19.69
N LEU A 107 -11.15 -1.68 19.78
CA LEU A 107 -12.33 -2.50 19.47
C LEU A 107 -13.49 -2.20 20.43
N THR A 108 -13.20 -1.97 21.72
CA THR A 108 -14.20 -1.53 22.70
C THR A 108 -14.79 -0.16 22.35
N ALA A 109 -13.97 0.73 21.78
CA ALA A 109 -14.41 2.04 21.28
C ALA A 109 -15.12 1.98 19.91
N GLY A 110 -15.35 0.78 19.36
CA GLY A 110 -16.07 0.56 18.11
C GLY A 110 -15.19 0.58 16.85
N TYR A 111 -13.86 0.66 16.98
CA TYR A 111 -12.95 0.68 15.83
C TYR A 111 -13.22 -0.46 14.85
N GLN A 112 -13.34 -0.10 13.58
CA GLN A 112 -13.39 -1.02 12.46
C GLN A 112 -12.13 -0.85 11.61
N PHE A 113 -11.52 -1.96 11.21
CA PHE A 113 -10.45 -1.90 10.23
C PHE A 113 -10.98 -1.36 8.89
N PRO A 114 -10.17 -0.56 8.17
CA PRO A 114 -10.52 -0.17 6.82
C PRO A 114 -10.40 -1.36 5.86
N GLU A 115 -11.02 -1.24 4.70
CA GLU A 115 -11.16 -2.31 3.73
C GLU A 115 -10.23 -2.09 2.53
N PRO A 116 -9.22 -2.96 2.31
CA PRO A 116 -8.43 -2.94 1.09
C PRO A 116 -9.31 -3.30 -0.11
N TYR A 117 -9.12 -2.59 -1.22
CA TYR A 117 -9.83 -2.89 -2.47
C TYR A 117 -8.92 -2.68 -3.68
N SER A 118 -9.37 -3.16 -4.84
CA SER A 118 -8.73 -2.86 -6.12
C SER A 118 -9.74 -2.42 -7.18
N VAL A 119 -9.28 -1.56 -8.09
CA VAL A 119 -10.03 -1.04 -9.23
C VAL A 119 -9.14 -1.04 -10.47
N LYS A 120 -9.75 -0.97 -11.65
CA LYS A 120 -8.98 -0.75 -12.87
C LYS A 120 -8.65 0.73 -13.05
N ALA A 121 -7.45 1.02 -13.52
CA ALA A 121 -7.07 2.35 -13.98
C ALA A 121 -7.92 2.76 -15.20
N ALA A 122 -7.76 3.99 -15.68
CA ALA A 122 -8.52 4.49 -16.82
C ALA A 122 -8.26 3.72 -18.13
N ASP A 123 -7.14 2.99 -18.24
CA ASP A 123 -6.89 2.06 -19.36
C ASP A 123 -7.69 0.75 -19.29
N ARG A 124 -8.45 0.53 -18.21
CA ARG A 124 -9.24 -0.69 -17.94
C ARG A 124 -8.43 -1.98 -17.82
N ILE A 125 -7.09 -1.89 -17.80
CA ILE A 125 -6.17 -3.03 -17.78
C ILE A 125 -5.43 -3.06 -16.45
N THR A 126 -4.84 -1.94 -16.05
CA THR A 126 -3.92 -1.85 -14.91
C THR A 126 -4.67 -1.87 -13.59
N ASP A 127 -4.30 -2.78 -12.69
CA ASP A 127 -4.86 -2.80 -11.32
C ASP A 127 -4.26 -1.68 -10.45
N LEU A 128 -5.15 -0.92 -9.82
CA LEU A 128 -4.87 0.06 -8.78
C LEU A 128 -5.39 -0.46 -7.46
N TYR A 129 -4.62 -0.22 -6.39
CA TYR A 129 -4.89 -0.75 -5.06
C TYR A 129 -5.17 0.40 -4.12
N GLY A 130 -6.21 0.25 -3.30
CA GLY A 130 -6.73 1.30 -2.43
C GLY A 130 -7.21 0.77 -1.08
N VAL A 131 -7.63 1.71 -0.23
CA VAL A 131 -8.16 1.46 1.10
C VAL A 131 -9.40 2.32 1.31
N MET A 132 -10.50 1.69 1.74
CA MET A 132 -11.77 2.33 2.04
C MET A 132 -12.00 2.40 3.55
N TYR A 133 -12.31 3.59 4.04
CA TYR A 133 -12.65 3.87 5.43
C TYR A 133 -14.14 4.18 5.49
N LYS A 134 -14.82 3.52 6.42
CA LYS A 134 -16.26 3.64 6.64
C LYS A 134 -16.53 4.13 8.07
N PRO A 135 -17.70 4.75 8.32
CA PRO A 135 -18.16 4.98 9.69
C PRO A 135 -18.08 3.69 10.52
N PHE A 136 -17.75 3.77 11.79
CA PHE A 136 -17.70 2.59 12.65
C PHE A 136 -19.08 1.97 12.89
N ASP A 137 -20.13 2.78 12.80
CA ASP A 137 -21.54 2.40 12.81
C ASP A 137 -22.14 2.27 11.40
N PHE A 138 -21.30 1.94 10.40
CA PHE A 138 -21.69 1.83 9.00
C PHE A 138 -22.94 0.97 8.79
N ASP A 139 -23.88 1.50 8.01
CA ASP A 139 -25.13 0.85 7.64
C ASP A 139 -25.19 0.77 6.10
N PRO A 140 -25.09 -0.43 5.50
CA PRO A 140 -25.06 -0.58 4.04
C PRO A 140 -26.38 -0.19 3.36
N THR A 141 -27.46 0.07 4.11
CA THR A 141 -28.74 0.53 3.56
C THR A 141 -28.82 2.06 3.40
N LYS A 142 -27.85 2.81 3.94
CA LYS A 142 -27.75 4.26 3.81
C LYS A 142 -26.84 4.66 2.66
N GLN A 143 -27.00 5.89 2.18
CA GLN A 143 -26.11 6.50 1.20
C GLN A 143 -25.18 7.53 1.84
N TYR A 144 -23.89 7.39 1.53
CA TYR A 144 -22.82 8.21 2.07
C TYR A 144 -22.14 9.01 0.96
N PRO A 145 -21.87 10.31 1.18
CA PRO A 145 -20.94 11.04 0.33
C PRO A 145 -19.56 10.39 0.38
N ILE A 146 -18.84 10.42 -0.75
CA ILE A 146 -17.50 9.84 -0.86
C ILE A 146 -16.43 10.93 -0.93
N ILE A 147 -15.33 10.75 -0.22
CA ILE A 147 -14.17 11.65 -0.25
C ILE A 147 -12.93 10.88 -0.67
N GLU A 148 -12.21 11.36 -1.68
CA GLU A 148 -10.93 10.80 -2.11
C GLU A 148 -9.74 11.62 -1.60
N PHE A 149 -8.80 10.97 -0.90
CA PHE A 149 -7.49 11.56 -0.64
C PHE A 149 -6.55 11.32 -1.81
N VAL A 150 -5.88 12.38 -2.27
CA VAL A 150 -5.00 12.32 -3.44
C VAL A 150 -3.61 12.86 -3.17
N TYR A 151 -2.63 12.23 -3.83
CA TYR A 151 -1.27 12.74 -3.96
C TYR A 151 -0.65 12.21 -5.26
N PRO A 152 -0.26 13.09 -6.20
CA PRO A 152 0.31 12.73 -7.49
C PRO A 152 1.84 12.69 -7.46
N GLY A 153 2.47 12.47 -6.31
CA GLY A 153 3.93 12.37 -6.26
C GLY A 153 4.38 11.03 -6.87
N PRO A 154 5.34 11.00 -7.80
CA PRO A 154 5.70 9.76 -8.49
C PRO A 154 6.47 8.77 -7.61
N GLN A 155 6.86 9.18 -6.40
CA GLN A 155 7.69 8.39 -5.49
C GLN A 155 6.89 7.53 -4.51
N THR A 156 5.61 7.83 -4.28
CA THR A 156 4.80 7.19 -3.24
C THR A 156 3.31 7.25 -3.59
N GLU A 157 2.63 6.10 -3.51
CA GLU A 157 1.18 6.09 -3.46
C GLU A 157 0.74 6.57 -2.07
N SER A 158 -0.25 7.45 -2.02
CA SER A 158 -0.90 7.85 -0.78
C SER A 158 -1.89 6.79 -0.27
N VAL A 159 -1.43 5.54 -0.18
CA VAL A 159 -2.22 4.38 0.23
C VAL A 159 -1.44 3.59 1.26
N SER A 160 -1.94 3.56 2.49
CA SER A 160 -1.35 2.78 3.58
C SER A 160 -1.42 1.28 3.26
N LYS A 161 -0.28 0.59 3.38
CA LYS A 161 -0.15 -0.87 3.17
C LYS A 161 -0.12 -1.65 4.47
N SER A 162 0.61 -1.12 5.44
CA SER A 162 0.62 -1.56 6.84
C SER A 162 -0.36 -0.73 7.69
N PHE A 163 -0.64 -1.21 8.89
CA PHE A 163 -1.47 -0.48 9.86
C PHE A 163 -0.89 0.92 10.15
N SER A 164 -1.79 1.89 10.17
CA SER A 164 -1.56 3.27 10.59
C SER A 164 -2.89 3.77 11.11
N THR A 165 -2.86 4.75 12.01
CA THR A 165 -4.10 5.37 12.51
C THR A 165 -4.91 6.04 11.40
N ASN A 166 -4.26 6.42 10.28
CA ASN A 166 -4.86 7.11 9.13
C ASN A 166 -5.84 8.19 9.61
N ARG A 167 -5.34 9.02 10.53
CA ARG A 167 -6.18 9.82 11.44
C ARG A 167 -7.17 10.73 10.72
N TYR A 168 -6.82 11.21 9.53
CA TYR A 168 -7.67 12.11 8.76
C TYR A 168 -8.76 11.33 8.04
N GLU A 169 -8.40 10.23 7.39
CA GLU A 169 -9.32 9.35 6.68
C GLU A 169 -10.33 8.73 7.65
N THR A 170 -9.83 8.22 8.79
CA THR A 170 -10.67 7.67 9.87
C THR A 170 -11.59 8.73 10.46
N ALA A 171 -11.09 9.94 10.74
CA ALA A 171 -11.91 11.02 11.32
C ALA A 171 -13.00 11.50 10.36
N LEU A 172 -12.67 11.71 9.08
CA LEU A 172 -13.65 12.04 8.05
C LEU A 172 -14.70 10.94 7.93
N ALA A 173 -14.31 9.66 7.97
CA ALA A 173 -15.28 8.58 7.94
C ALA A 173 -16.27 8.64 9.11
N GLN A 174 -15.81 9.01 10.31
CA GLN A 174 -16.70 9.17 11.48
C GLN A 174 -17.62 10.39 11.40
N PHE A 175 -17.40 11.33 10.48
CA PHE A 175 -18.36 12.39 10.17
C PHE A 175 -19.46 11.96 9.17
N GLY A 176 -19.53 10.68 8.81
CA GLY A 176 -20.55 10.14 7.93
C GLY A 176 -20.17 10.17 6.45
N PHE A 177 -18.87 10.08 6.14
CA PHE A 177 -18.35 9.94 4.78
C PHE A 177 -17.83 8.53 4.55
N VAL A 178 -17.91 8.05 3.30
CA VAL A 178 -17.00 7.00 2.84
C VAL A 178 -15.73 7.71 2.40
N VAL A 179 -14.57 7.33 2.94
CA VAL A 179 -13.29 7.93 2.56
C VAL A 179 -12.45 6.88 1.87
N VAL A 180 -11.80 7.26 0.77
CA VAL A 180 -10.99 6.33 -0.01
C VAL A 180 -9.62 6.90 -0.32
N THR A 181 -8.63 6.02 -0.33
CA THR A 181 -7.34 6.25 -0.93
C THR A 181 -7.10 5.19 -2.00
N VAL A 182 -6.51 5.56 -3.13
CA VAL A 182 -6.19 4.62 -4.21
C VAL A 182 -4.92 5.06 -4.90
N GLY A 183 -4.14 4.11 -5.40
CA GLY A 183 -3.00 4.47 -6.24
C GLY A 183 -3.42 5.03 -7.60
N ASN A 184 -2.47 5.52 -8.38
CA ASN A 184 -2.68 5.85 -9.80
C ASN A 184 -1.43 5.50 -10.61
N ARG A 185 -1.59 5.22 -11.91
CA ARG A 185 -0.43 4.99 -12.77
C ARG A 185 0.51 6.18 -12.67
N GLY A 186 1.81 5.92 -12.53
CA GLY A 186 2.84 6.93 -12.26
C GLY A 186 3.13 7.19 -10.79
N GLY A 187 2.29 6.71 -9.85
CA GLY A 187 2.39 7.05 -8.43
C GLY A 187 3.51 6.36 -7.64
N HIS A 188 4.12 5.29 -8.17
CA HIS A 188 5.16 4.57 -7.42
C HIS A 188 6.19 3.86 -8.29
N PRO A 189 7.48 3.87 -7.89
CA PRO A 189 8.54 3.13 -8.58
C PRO A 189 8.53 1.60 -8.35
N ALA A 190 7.69 1.07 -7.46
CA ALA A 190 7.78 -0.34 -7.02
C ALA A 190 7.01 -1.31 -7.92
N ARG A 191 6.22 -0.80 -8.88
CA ARG A 191 5.48 -1.62 -9.84
C ARG A 191 6.36 -2.00 -11.04
N SER A 192 6.74 -0.99 -11.83
CA SER A 192 7.62 -1.14 -12.98
C SER A 192 8.08 0.22 -13.49
N LYS A 193 9.10 0.25 -14.35
CA LYS A 193 9.50 1.49 -15.04
C LYS A 193 8.36 2.08 -15.88
N TRP A 194 7.57 1.23 -16.55
CA TRP A 194 6.40 1.67 -17.32
C TRP A 194 5.37 2.35 -16.41
N TYR A 195 5.04 1.72 -15.28
CA TYR A 195 4.09 2.27 -14.34
C TYR A 195 4.59 3.60 -13.78
N HIS A 196 5.84 3.67 -13.32
CA HIS A 196 6.44 4.86 -12.73
C HIS A 196 6.54 6.04 -13.72
N ASN A 197 6.82 5.77 -15.00
CA ASN A 197 7.00 6.81 -16.00
C ASN A 197 5.68 7.30 -16.63
N TYR A 198 4.51 6.78 -16.23
CA TYR A 198 3.24 7.14 -16.87
C TYR A 198 2.95 8.65 -16.88
N GLY A 199 3.37 9.37 -15.83
CA GLY A 199 3.22 10.82 -15.73
C GLY A 199 4.32 11.68 -16.37
N TYR A 200 5.32 11.08 -17.03
CA TYR A 200 6.45 11.82 -17.59
C TYR A 200 5.98 12.86 -18.63
N GLY A 201 6.33 14.13 -18.40
CA GLY A 201 5.91 15.24 -19.25
C GLY A 201 4.45 15.69 -19.06
N ASN A 202 3.68 15.04 -18.18
CA ASN A 202 2.28 15.38 -17.90
C ASN A 202 1.94 15.27 -16.40
N LEU A 203 2.70 15.97 -15.55
CA LEU A 203 2.53 15.87 -14.09
C LEU A 203 1.21 16.45 -13.56
N ARG A 204 0.51 17.27 -14.35
CA ARG A 204 -0.81 17.82 -13.98
C ARG A 204 -1.91 16.77 -14.02
N ASP A 205 -2.04 16.08 -15.16
CA ASP A 205 -3.28 15.36 -15.47
C ASP A 205 -3.15 13.84 -15.34
N TYR A 206 -1.93 13.30 -15.30
CA TYR A 206 -1.71 11.86 -15.48
C TYR A 206 -2.48 10.97 -14.50
N GLY A 207 -2.58 11.38 -13.22
CA GLY A 207 -3.30 10.61 -12.21
C GLY A 207 -4.80 10.90 -12.16
N LEU A 208 -5.27 12.04 -12.70
CA LEU A 208 -6.65 12.51 -12.50
C LEU A 208 -7.70 11.56 -13.10
N ALA A 209 -7.43 11.05 -14.31
CA ALA A 209 -8.34 10.10 -14.96
C ALA A 209 -8.46 8.79 -14.16
N ASP A 210 -7.38 8.33 -13.54
CA ASP A 210 -7.38 7.12 -12.72
C ASP A 210 -8.20 7.32 -11.42
N LYS A 211 -8.07 8.48 -10.78
CA LYS A 211 -8.85 8.88 -9.59
C LYS A 211 -10.35 8.91 -9.88
N LYS A 212 -10.75 9.62 -10.94
CA LYS A 212 -12.14 9.66 -11.41
C LYS A 212 -12.68 8.25 -11.63
N VAL A 213 -12.02 7.44 -12.46
CA VAL A 213 -12.50 6.09 -12.81
C VAL A 213 -12.51 5.14 -11.60
N ALA A 214 -11.68 5.38 -10.58
CA ALA A 214 -11.76 4.67 -9.31
C ALA A 214 -13.07 4.97 -8.56
N ILE A 215 -13.43 6.26 -8.41
CA ILE A 215 -14.70 6.67 -7.78
C ILE A 215 -15.90 6.12 -8.55
N GLU A 216 -15.89 6.21 -9.88
CA GLU A 216 -16.97 5.70 -10.72
C GLU A 216 -17.18 4.19 -10.49
N GLN A 217 -16.10 3.40 -10.49
CA GLN A 217 -16.18 1.96 -10.23
C GLN A 217 -16.65 1.62 -8.83
N LEU A 218 -16.25 2.40 -7.81
CA LEU A 218 -16.70 2.16 -6.44
C LEU A 218 -18.19 2.46 -6.30
N ALA A 219 -18.65 3.58 -6.85
CA ALA A 219 -20.07 3.92 -6.88
C ALA A 219 -20.91 2.86 -7.61
N ASP A 220 -20.39 2.31 -8.72
CA ASP A 220 -21.09 1.24 -9.46
C ASP A 220 -21.15 -0.10 -8.70
N ARG A 221 -20.22 -0.34 -7.77
CA ARG A 221 -20.15 -1.60 -6.98
C ARG A 221 -20.91 -1.54 -5.66
N HIS A 222 -21.21 -0.33 -5.19
CA HIS A 222 -21.66 -0.10 -3.82
C HIS A 222 -22.82 0.91 -3.80
N ASP A 223 -24.04 0.41 -3.61
CA ASP A 223 -25.26 1.24 -3.54
C ASP A 223 -25.23 2.29 -2.40
N PHE A 224 -24.39 2.05 -1.39
CA PHE A 224 -24.17 2.96 -0.28
C PHE A 224 -23.30 4.17 -0.62
N ILE A 225 -22.68 4.23 -1.82
CA ILE A 225 -21.90 5.38 -2.27
C ILE A 225 -22.79 6.32 -3.09
N ASP A 226 -22.89 7.56 -2.62
CA ASP A 226 -23.59 8.62 -3.34
C ASP A 226 -22.65 9.25 -4.39
N ARG A 227 -22.91 8.95 -5.67
CA ARG A 227 -22.11 9.43 -6.80
C ARG A 227 -22.25 10.93 -7.06
N ASP A 228 -23.31 11.57 -6.55
CA ASP A 228 -23.56 12.99 -6.77
C ASP A 228 -22.90 13.87 -5.68
N ARG A 229 -22.35 13.25 -4.63
CA ARG A 229 -21.65 13.94 -3.52
C ARG A 229 -20.22 13.42 -3.37
N VAL A 230 -19.35 13.85 -4.28
CA VAL A 230 -17.93 13.50 -4.32
C VAL A 230 -17.07 14.67 -3.82
N GLY A 231 -16.23 14.41 -2.83
CA GLY A 231 -15.18 15.31 -2.36
C GLY A 231 -13.78 14.81 -2.75
N ILE A 232 -12.83 15.74 -2.85
CA ILE A 232 -11.42 15.44 -3.10
C ILE A 232 -10.55 16.34 -2.24
N TYR A 233 -9.51 15.80 -1.61
CA TYR A 233 -8.55 16.60 -0.84
C TYR A 233 -7.13 16.03 -0.93
N GLY A 234 -6.15 16.90 -0.67
CA GLY A 234 -4.74 16.51 -0.63
C GLY A 234 -3.84 17.64 -0.14
N HIS A 235 -2.60 17.31 0.21
CA HIS A 235 -1.58 18.28 0.62
C HIS A 235 -0.43 18.35 -0.40
N SER A 236 0.19 19.52 -0.55
CA SER A 236 1.30 19.75 -1.51
C SER A 236 0.88 19.36 -2.93
N GLY A 237 1.52 18.37 -3.56
CA GLY A 237 1.09 17.83 -4.86
C GLY A 237 -0.38 17.40 -4.87
N GLY A 238 -0.89 16.89 -3.75
CA GLY A 238 -2.31 16.55 -3.59
C GLY A 238 -3.23 17.76 -3.69
N GLY A 239 -2.82 18.90 -3.14
CA GLY A 239 -3.56 20.16 -3.26
C GLY A 239 -3.63 20.61 -4.72
N PHE A 240 -2.50 20.53 -5.43
CA PHE A 240 -2.46 20.79 -6.87
C PHE A 240 -3.40 19.87 -7.67
N MET A 241 -3.40 18.56 -7.40
CA MET A 241 -4.31 17.62 -8.05
C MET A 241 -5.78 17.89 -7.70
N SER A 242 -6.10 18.18 -6.44
CA SER A 242 -7.48 18.48 -6.02
C SER A 242 -8.02 19.74 -6.71
N THR A 243 -7.21 20.80 -6.84
CA THR A 243 -7.59 22.00 -7.58
C THR A 243 -7.75 21.71 -9.07
N ALA A 244 -6.86 20.90 -9.66
CA ALA A 244 -6.97 20.52 -11.07
C ALA A 244 -8.25 19.68 -11.33
N ALA A 245 -8.62 18.79 -10.41
CA ALA A 245 -9.85 18.01 -10.51
C ALA A 245 -11.09 18.91 -10.57
N MET A 246 -11.19 19.92 -9.69
CA MET A 246 -12.31 20.88 -9.69
C MET A 246 -12.45 21.67 -10.99
N LEU A 247 -11.38 21.83 -11.78
CA LEU A 247 -11.39 22.57 -13.03
C LEU A 247 -11.63 21.68 -14.26
N VAL A 248 -11.29 20.39 -14.16
CA VAL A 248 -11.37 19.42 -15.27
C VAL A 248 -12.65 18.57 -15.18
N TYR A 249 -13.12 18.27 -13.97
CA TYR A 249 -14.30 17.47 -13.67
C TYR A 249 -15.21 18.22 -12.68
N PRO A 250 -15.84 19.32 -13.13
CA PRO A 250 -16.75 20.10 -12.28
C PRO A 250 -18.03 19.34 -11.93
#